data_AF-A0A837PEN1-F1
#
_entry.id   AF-A0A837PEN1-F1
#
_cell.length_a   1.000
_cell.length_b   1.000
_cell.length_c   1.000
_cell.angle_alpha   90.00
_cell.angle_beta   90.00
_cell.angle_gamma   90.00
#
_symmetry.space_group_name_H-M   'P 1'
#
loop_
_entity.id
_entity.type
_entity.pdbx_description
1 polymer ?
#
loop_
_entity_poly.entity_id
_entity_poly.type
_entity_poly.pdbx_seq_one_letter_code
_entity_poly.pdbx_strand_id
1 'polypeptide(L)'
;MDNETLKDYLANNSQVITIFMEKATDFLNRKNEDRAPARRYNDAEIARQADKMLDDVIANIHDKIVPHTREQTPAAWEQFLSENDVLDDLELSMTELSFESED
;
A
#
# COMPACT_ATOMS: atom_id res chain seq x y z
N MET A 1 -13.51 -9.12 -4.85
CA MET A 1 -12.50 -8.44 -5.68
C MET A 1 -11.17 -9.17 -5.47
N ASP A 2 -10.26 -9.27 -6.45
CA ASP A 2 -8.91 -9.79 -6.20
C ASP A 2 -7.92 -8.66 -5.89
N ASN A 3 -6.67 -8.99 -5.53
CA ASN A 3 -5.68 -8.00 -5.11
C ASN A 3 -5.29 -7.03 -6.23
N GLU A 4 -5.20 -7.51 -7.48
CA GLU A 4 -4.85 -6.67 -8.63
C GLU A 4 -5.97 -5.66 -8.90
N THR A 5 -7.22 -6.11 -8.92
CA THR A 5 -8.37 -5.23 -9.08
C THR A 5 -8.50 -4.24 -7.92
N LEU A 6 -8.22 -4.66 -6.68
CA LEU A 6 -8.25 -3.77 -5.51
C LEU A 6 -7.15 -2.71 -5.60
N LYS A 7 -5.94 -3.09 -6.01
CA LYS A 7 -4.83 -2.16 -6.22
C LYS A 7 -5.20 -1.10 -7.26
N ASP A 8 -5.73 -1.51 -8.40
CA ASP A 8 -6.17 -0.58 -9.44
C ASP A 8 -7.32 0.32 -8.96
N TYR A 9 -8.26 -0.22 -8.18
CA TYR A 9 -9.34 0.57 -7.61
C TYR A 9 -8.81 1.65 -6.66
N LEU A 10 -7.92 1.28 -5.72
CA LEU A 10 -7.32 2.25 -4.79
C LEU A 10 -6.48 3.30 -5.52
N ALA A 11 -5.74 2.93 -6.55
CA ALA A 11 -4.95 3.87 -7.36
C ALA A 11 -5.81 4.94 -8.03
N ASN A 12 -7.01 4.58 -8.48
CA ASN A 12 -7.89 5.45 -9.25
C ASN A 12 -8.87 6.27 -8.38
N ASN A 13 -9.11 5.85 -7.14
CA ASN A 13 -10.17 6.40 -6.30
C ASN A 13 -9.68 6.98 -4.98
N SER A 14 -8.39 6.84 -4.62
CA SER A 14 -7.82 7.37 -3.38
C SER A 14 -6.34 7.71 -3.51
N GLN A 15 -5.76 8.27 -2.45
CA GLN A 15 -4.33 8.54 -2.31
C GLN A 15 -3.58 7.44 -1.56
N VAL A 16 -4.24 6.34 -1.18
CA VAL A 16 -3.66 5.24 -0.38
C VAL A 16 -2.34 4.74 -0.97
N ILE A 17 -2.33 4.44 -2.27
CA ILE A 17 -1.14 3.90 -2.95
C ILE A 17 -0.05 4.96 -3.06
N THR A 18 -0.41 6.21 -3.42
CA THR A 18 0.54 7.32 -3.53
C THR A 18 1.26 7.55 -2.20
N ILE A 19 0.50 7.74 -1.12
CA ILE A 19 1.04 8.00 0.23
C ILE A 19 1.93 6.85 0.69
N PHE A 20 1.48 5.61 0.48
CA PHE A 20 2.27 4.43 0.84
C PHE A 20 3.58 4.37 0.08
N MET A 21 3.55 4.54 -1.25
CA MET A 21 4.73 4.43 -2.10
C MET A 21 5.77 5.52 -1.81
N GLU A 22 5.33 6.75 -1.53
CA GLU A 22 6.22 7.83 -1.10
C GLU A 22 6.95 7.45 0.20
N LYS A 23 6.20 7.05 1.24
CA LYS A 23 6.77 6.67 2.54
C LYS A 23 7.68 5.44 2.45
N ALA A 24 7.27 4.43 1.68
CA ALA A 24 8.04 3.20 1.50
C ALA A 24 9.36 3.49 0.77
N THR A 25 9.30 4.32 -0.28
CA THR A 25 10.48 4.74 -1.05
C THR A 25 11.44 5.54 -0.18
N ASP A 26 10.95 6.51 0.60
CA ASP A 26 11.76 7.31 1.53
C ASP A 26 12.42 6.45 2.61
N PHE A 27 11.69 5.48 3.16
CA PHE A 27 12.23 4.53 4.11
C PHE A 27 13.33 3.65 3.49
N LEU A 28 13.08 3.11 2.30
CA LEU A 28 14.04 2.26 1.59
C LEU A 28 15.29 3.04 1.21
N ASN A 29 15.15 4.31 0.80
CA ASN A 29 16.28 5.19 0.50
C ASN A 29 17.13 5.46 1.72
N ARG A 30 16.52 5.79 2.88
CA ARG A 30 17.25 5.92 4.15
C ARG A 30 18.03 4.65 4.51
N LYS A 31 17.38 3.48 4.44
CA LYS A 31 18.06 2.18 4.64
C LYS A 31 19.14 1.88 3.60
N ASN A 32 19.01 2.43 2.39
CA ASN A 32 19.99 2.25 1.32
C ASN A 32 21.24 3.09 1.56
N GLU A 33 21.12 4.26 2.18
CA GLU A 33 22.26 5.12 2.53
C GLU A 33 23.22 4.44 3.51
N ASP A 34 22.71 3.63 4.44
CA ASP A 34 23.51 2.86 5.40
C ASP A 34 24.29 1.71 4.75
N ARG A 35 23.98 1.35 3.50
CA ARG A 35 24.72 0.32 2.77
C ARG A 35 26.06 0.85 2.30
N ALA A 36 27.04 -0.06 2.29
CA ALA A 36 28.33 0.21 1.64
C ALA A 36 28.11 0.72 0.20
N PRO A 37 28.84 1.73 -0.28
CA PRO A 37 28.56 2.39 -1.57
C PRO A 37 28.42 1.41 -2.75
N ALA A 38 29.26 0.37 -2.81
CA ALA A 38 29.22 -0.65 -3.85
C ALA A 38 28.02 -1.62 -3.79
N ARG A 39 27.22 -1.57 -2.72
CA ARG A 39 26.04 -2.43 -2.46
C ARG A 39 24.75 -1.63 -2.33
N ARG A 40 24.79 -0.32 -2.60
CA ARG A 40 23.58 0.50 -2.65
C ARG A 40 22.74 0.09 -3.84
N TYR A 41 21.45 -0.03 -3.61
CA TYR A 41 20.46 -0.22 -4.64
C TYR A 41 20.37 1.03 -5.51
N ASN A 42 20.11 0.81 -6.81
CA ASN A 42 19.69 1.89 -7.70
C ASN A 42 18.17 2.13 -7.58
N ASP A 43 17.68 3.16 -8.26
CA ASP A 43 16.27 3.57 -8.22
C ASP A 43 15.31 2.46 -8.65
N ALA A 44 15.68 1.65 -9.66
CA ALA A 44 14.85 0.55 -10.13
C ALA A 44 14.74 -0.58 -9.10
N GLU A 45 15.84 -0.85 -8.37
CA GLU A 45 15.82 -1.80 -7.26
C GLU A 45 15.00 -1.28 -6.08
N ILE A 46 15.11 0.01 -5.73
CA ILE A 46 14.28 0.63 -4.68
C ILE A 46 12.80 0.55 -5.05
N ALA A 47 12.42 0.93 -6.27
CA ALA A 47 11.05 0.83 -6.77
C ALA A 47 10.52 -0.60 -6.66
N ARG A 48 11.31 -1.60 -7.08
CA ARG A 48 10.92 -3.01 -6.97
C ARG A 48 10.74 -3.49 -5.53
N GLN A 49 11.51 -2.96 -4.57
CA GLN A 49 11.31 -3.29 -3.15
C GLN A 49 10.05 -2.61 -2.61
N ALA A 50 9.79 -1.36 -2.99
CA ALA A 50 8.57 -0.64 -2.62
C ALA A 50 7.31 -1.34 -3.16
N ASP A 51 7.35 -1.80 -4.42
CA ASP A 51 6.25 -2.56 -5.03
C ASP A 51 5.93 -3.85 -4.25
N LYS A 52 6.96 -4.57 -3.78
CA LYS A 52 6.73 -5.78 -2.96
C LYS A 52 6.09 -5.43 -1.63
N MET A 53 6.54 -4.35 -0.98
CA MET A 53 5.92 -3.88 0.27
C MET A 53 4.46 -3.47 0.02
N LEU A 54 4.16 -2.88 -1.14
CA LEU A 54 2.81 -2.52 -1.52
C LEU A 54 1.94 -3.78 -1.72
N ASP A 55 2.46 -4.82 -2.37
CA ASP A 55 1.71 -6.07 -2.57
C ASP A 55 1.29 -6.70 -1.23
N ASP A 56 2.17 -6.67 -0.21
CA ASP A 56 1.85 -7.14 1.15
C ASP A 56 0.77 -6.28 1.81
N VAL A 57 0.81 -4.95 1.62
CA VAL A 57 -0.21 -4.04 2.15
C VAL A 57 -1.55 -4.22 1.45
N ILE A 58 -1.58 -4.38 0.13
CA ILE A 58 -2.80 -4.66 -0.62
C ILE A 58 -3.42 -5.97 -0.15
N ALA A 59 -2.63 -7.03 0.05
CA ALA A 59 -3.12 -8.28 0.62
C ALA A 59 -3.71 -8.08 2.02
N ASN A 60 -3.07 -7.27 2.88
CA ASN A 60 -3.59 -6.99 4.22
C ASN A 60 -4.91 -6.21 4.20
N ILE A 61 -5.03 -5.19 3.33
CA ILE A 61 -6.27 -4.43 3.15
C ILE A 61 -7.37 -5.35 2.63
N HIS A 62 -7.05 -6.18 1.64
CA HIS A 62 -7.97 -7.17 1.08
C HIS A 62 -8.52 -8.10 2.17
N ASP A 63 -7.63 -8.74 2.94
CA ASP A 63 -8.01 -9.65 4.03
C ASP A 63 -8.89 -9.00 5.09
N LYS A 64 -8.72 -7.69 5.33
CA LYS A 64 -9.55 -6.92 6.24
C LYS A 64 -10.94 -6.61 5.69
N ILE A 65 -11.10 -6.47 4.37
CA ILE A 65 -12.39 -6.15 3.73
C ILE A 65 -13.23 -7.40 3.48
N VAL A 66 -12.60 -8.54 3.16
CA VAL A 66 -13.29 -9.82 2.85
C VAL A 66 -14.41 -10.16 3.86
N PRO A 67 -14.21 -10.06 5.19
CA PRO A 67 -15.25 -10.41 6.17
C PRO A 67 -16.47 -9.47 6.18
N HIS A 68 -16.32 -8.25 5.64
CA HIS A 68 -17.38 -7.23 5.64
C HIS A 68 -18.21 -7.20 4.36
N THR A 69 -17.80 -7.96 3.34
CA THR A 69 -18.50 -8.05 2.06
C THR A 69 -19.14 -9.43 1.89
N ARG A 70 -20.48 -9.49 1.92
CA ARG A 70 -21.19 -10.77 1.73
C ARG A 70 -20.95 -11.37 0.34
N GLU A 71 -20.95 -10.53 -0.68
CA GLU A 71 -20.61 -10.89 -2.05
C GLU A 71 -19.20 -10.42 -2.37
N GLN A 72 -18.43 -11.29 -3.03
CA GLN A 72 -17.02 -11.03 -3.37
C GLN A 72 -16.84 -10.46 -4.78
N THR A 73 -17.88 -9.82 -5.32
CA THR A 73 -17.85 -9.16 -6.65
C THR A 73 -17.22 -7.77 -6.53
N PRO A 74 -16.62 -7.22 -7.61
CA PRO A 74 -16.11 -5.85 -7.60
C PRO A 74 -17.17 -4.83 -7.21
N ALA A 75 -18.37 -4.90 -7.77
CA ALA A 75 -19.46 -3.96 -7.46
C ALA A 75 -19.86 -3.96 -5.97
N ALA A 76 -19.93 -5.13 -5.32
CA ALA A 76 -20.25 -5.20 -3.89
C ALA A 76 -19.13 -4.60 -3.02
N TRP A 77 -17.89 -4.76 -3.43
CA TRP A 77 -16.73 -4.15 -2.77
C TRP A 77 -16.71 -2.64 -2.95
N GLU A 78 -16.91 -2.16 -4.18
CA GLU A 78 -17.00 -0.72 -4.48
C GLU A 78 -18.09 -0.04 -3.66
N GLN A 79 -19.28 -0.67 -3.59
CA GLN A 79 -20.37 -0.18 -2.76
C GLN A 79 -19.96 -0.11 -1.29
N PHE A 80 -19.41 -1.21 -0.72
CA PHE A 80 -18.96 -1.24 0.67
C PHE A 80 -17.91 -0.16 0.96
N LEU A 81 -16.90 -0.02 0.10
CA LEU A 81 -15.83 0.96 0.24
C LEU A 81 -16.38 2.40 0.23
N SER A 82 -17.35 2.69 -0.63
CA SER A 82 -17.97 4.01 -0.73
C SER A 82 -18.97 4.35 0.38
N GLU A 83 -19.73 3.36 0.87
CA GLU A 83 -20.80 3.60 1.86
C GLU A 83 -20.28 3.67 3.30
N ASN A 84 -19.05 3.22 3.55
CA ASN A 84 -18.48 3.11 4.89
C ASN A 84 -17.21 3.96 5.07
N ASP A 85 -16.99 4.97 4.21
CA ASP A 85 -15.84 5.90 4.27
C ASP A 85 -14.47 5.20 4.36
N VAL A 86 -14.36 3.98 3.83
CA VAL A 86 -13.17 3.13 4.01
C VAL A 86 -11.95 3.75 3.35
N LEU A 87 -12.13 4.47 2.24
CA LEU A 87 -11.02 5.12 1.55
C LEU A 87 -10.38 6.22 2.40
N ASP A 88 -11.19 7.04 3.06
CA ASP A 88 -10.71 8.12 3.94
C ASP A 88 -9.97 7.54 5.17
N ASP A 89 -10.52 6.49 5.77
CA ASP A 89 -9.89 5.78 6.90
C ASP A 89 -8.55 5.14 6.49
N LEU A 90 -8.48 4.56 5.28
CA LEU A 90 -7.24 4.01 4.75
C LEU A 90 -6.22 5.11 4.46
N GLU A 91 -6.63 6.24 3.88
CA GLU A 91 -5.74 7.39 3.63
C GLU A 91 -5.16 7.96 4.93
N LEU A 92 -6.00 8.09 5.97
CA LEU A 92 -5.54 8.51 7.29
C LEU A 92 -4.54 7.50 7.85
N SER A 93 -4.85 6.21 7.78
CA SER A 93 -3.96 5.13 8.22
C SER A 93 -2.61 5.16 7.50
N MET A 94 -2.59 5.42 6.18
CA MET A 94 -1.35 5.55 5.41
C MET A 94 -0.60 6.84 5.75
N THR A 95 -1.30 7.92 6.06
CA THR A 95 -0.68 9.19 6.48
C THR A 95 0.03 9.03 7.82
N GLU A 96 -0.58 8.33 8.76
CA GLU A 96 -0.04 8.03 10.09
C GLU A 96 1.01 6.91 10.07
N LEU A 97 1.03 6.09 9.01
CA LEU A 97 2.04 5.04 8.85
C LEU A 97 3.45 5.62 8.94
N SER A 98 4.24 5.02 9.83
CA SER A 98 5.67 5.26 9.97
C SER A 98 6.39 3.92 9.90
N PHE A 99 7.41 3.84 9.05
CA PHE A 99 8.31 2.71 9.02
C PHE A 99 9.38 2.91 10.09
N GLU A 100 9.40 2.06 11.10
CA GLU A 100 10.45 2.05 12.12
C GLU A 100 11.76 1.55 11.51
N SER A 101 12.85 2.29 11.75
CA SER A 101 14.19 1.73 11.62
C SER A 101 14.41 0.83 12.82
N GLU A 102 14.48 -0.49 12.59
CA GLU A 102 15.07 -1.40 13.58
C GLU A 102 16.53 -0.98 13.76
N ASP A 103 16.84 -0.39 14.92
CA ASP A 103 18.21 -0.08 15.38
C ASP A 103 18.98 -1.35 15.76
#